data_AF-A0A963ELS5-F1
#
_entry.id   AF-A0A963ELS5-F1
#
_cell.length_a   1.000
_cell.length_b   1.000
_cell.length_c   1.000
_cell.angle_alpha   90.00
_cell.angle_beta   90.00
_cell.angle_gamma   90.00
#
_symmetry.space_group_name_H-M   'P 1'
#
loop_
_entity.id
_entity.type
_entity.pdbx_description
1 polymer ?
#
loop_
_entity_poly.entity_id
_entity_poly.type
_entity_poly.pdbx_seq_one_letter_code
_entity_poly.pdbx_strand_id
1 'polypeptide(L)'
;EHGLNSNRHLHRELAYKVIADYPFFGIGSGNWMDVYPAYETTETYGYGKLMHVHNDYLQLLAEQGIVGFLILGSAILIALGTMLGALRRRRDPLMRGILYGCVTATITFLIHALADFNFHIPANAAMFSVILAMGLIAARMPHDA
;
A
#
# COMPACT_ATOMS: atom_id res chain seq x y z
N GLU A 1 0.19 -28.14 -10.57
CA GLU A 1 0.97 -26.89 -10.36
C GLU A 1 0.87 -25.86 -11.49
N HIS A 2 0.22 -26.13 -12.64
CA HIS A 2 0.05 -25.15 -13.73
C HIS A 2 -1.06 -24.10 -13.55
N GLY A 3 -1.87 -24.17 -12.48
CA GLY A 3 -3.04 -23.29 -12.28
C GLY A 3 -2.78 -22.00 -11.50
N LEU A 4 -1.65 -21.85 -10.79
CA LEU A 4 -1.42 -20.70 -9.88
C LEU A 4 -0.84 -19.47 -10.59
N ASN A 5 0.02 -19.68 -11.59
CA ASN A 5 0.67 -18.56 -12.31
C ASN A 5 -0.24 -17.92 -13.36
N SER A 6 -1.17 -18.70 -13.94
CA SER A 6 -2.14 -18.19 -14.91
C SER A 6 -3.14 -17.20 -14.30
N ASN A 7 -3.38 -17.28 -12.98
CA ASN A 7 -4.36 -16.44 -12.31
C ASN A 7 -3.90 -15.00 -12.12
N ARG A 8 -2.61 -14.73 -11.88
CA ARG A 8 -2.13 -13.37 -11.53
C ARG A 8 -2.38 -12.34 -12.62
N HIS A 9 -2.28 -12.73 -13.89
CA HIS A 9 -2.53 -11.84 -15.02
C HIS A 9 -4.01 -11.49 -15.13
N LEU A 10 -4.90 -12.48 -14.94
CA LEU A 10 -6.34 -12.29 -14.94
C LEU A 10 -6.80 -11.32 -13.85
N HIS A 11 -6.23 -11.41 -12.63
CA HIS A 11 -6.54 -10.45 -11.54
C HIS A 11 -6.19 -9.00 -11.92
N ARG A 12 -5.07 -8.79 -12.61
CA ARG A 12 -4.64 -7.45 -13.01
C ARG A 12 -5.55 -6.89 -14.10
N GLU A 13 -5.92 -7.71 -15.08
CA GLU A 13 -6.85 -7.30 -16.14
C GLU A 13 -8.22 -6.93 -15.60
N LEU A 14 -8.76 -7.70 -14.65
CA LEU A 14 -10.01 -7.36 -13.96
C LEU A 14 -9.89 -6.06 -13.17
N ALA A 15 -8.79 -5.88 -12.43
CA ALA A 15 -8.53 -4.64 -11.71
C ALA A 15 -8.49 -3.42 -12.63
N TYR A 16 -7.86 -3.53 -13.81
CA TYR A 16 -7.85 -2.44 -14.78
C TYR A 16 -9.24 -2.09 -15.30
N LYS A 17 -10.12 -3.07 -15.52
CA LYS A 17 -11.52 -2.82 -15.92
C LYS A 17 -12.28 -2.09 -14.81
N VAL A 18 -12.17 -2.55 -13.56
CA VAL A 18 -12.80 -1.90 -12.41
C VAL A 18 -12.29 -0.46 -12.22
N ILE A 19 -10.97 -0.25 -12.35
CA ILE A 19 -10.37 1.09 -12.28
C ILE A 19 -10.88 1.99 -13.41
N ALA A 20 -11.08 1.45 -14.62
CA ALA A 20 -11.60 2.21 -15.75
C ALA A 20 -13.06 2.64 -15.53
N ASP A 21 -13.88 1.78 -14.90
CA ASP A 21 -15.29 2.06 -14.62
C ASP A 21 -15.49 2.97 -13.40
N TYR A 22 -14.62 2.88 -12.38
CA TYR A 22 -14.70 3.65 -11.14
C TYR A 22 -13.40 4.44 -10.82
N PRO A 23 -12.94 5.34 -11.71
CA PRO A 23 -11.58 5.90 -11.65
C PRO A 23 -11.34 6.85 -10.48
N PHE A 24 -12.37 7.58 -10.02
CA PHE A 24 -12.18 8.66 -9.04
C PHE A 24 -12.22 8.18 -7.59
N PHE A 25 -13.29 7.48 -7.22
CA PHE A 25 -13.56 7.05 -5.84
C PHE A 25 -13.46 5.53 -5.66
N GLY A 26 -13.26 4.77 -6.74
CA GLY A 26 -13.26 3.33 -6.70
C GLY A 26 -14.62 2.74 -6.33
N ILE A 27 -14.61 1.46 -6.00
CA ILE A 27 -15.80 0.67 -5.65
C ILE A 27 -16.11 0.67 -4.15
N GLY A 28 -15.30 1.32 -3.32
CA GLY A 28 -15.36 1.28 -1.86
C GLY A 28 -14.53 0.14 -1.27
N SER A 29 -13.93 0.38 -0.11
CA SER A 29 -13.00 -0.58 0.50
C SER A 29 -13.72 -1.83 1.01
N GLY A 30 -13.18 -3.00 0.69
CA GLY A 30 -13.79 -4.30 1.03
C GLY A 30 -14.88 -4.76 0.05
N ASN A 31 -15.32 -3.92 -0.89
CA ASN A 31 -16.36 -4.29 -1.87
C ASN A 31 -15.82 -5.07 -3.07
N TRP A 32 -14.51 -5.33 -3.13
CA TRP A 32 -13.90 -6.11 -4.21
C TRP A 32 -14.62 -7.47 -4.40
N MET A 33 -14.94 -8.14 -3.29
CA MET A 33 -15.60 -9.45 -3.34
C MET A 33 -17.03 -9.41 -3.91
N ASP A 34 -17.70 -8.27 -3.80
CA ASP A 34 -19.07 -8.08 -4.28
C ASP A 34 -19.11 -7.64 -5.74
N VAL A 35 -18.10 -6.87 -6.18
CA VAL A 35 -18.04 -6.31 -7.54
C VAL A 35 -17.35 -7.25 -8.52
N TYR A 36 -16.31 -7.98 -8.09
CA TYR A 36 -15.53 -8.81 -9.01
C TYR A 36 -16.35 -9.87 -9.81
N PRO A 37 -17.43 -10.50 -9.29
CA PRO A 37 -18.18 -11.50 -10.05
C PRO A 37 -18.87 -10.91 -11.29
N ALA A 38 -19.20 -9.61 -11.27
CA ALA A 38 -19.79 -8.94 -12.43
C ALA A 38 -18.79 -8.75 -13.58
N TYR A 39 -17.49 -8.86 -13.29
CA TYR A 39 -16.40 -8.74 -14.26
C TYR A 39 -15.79 -10.09 -14.64
N GLU A 40 -16.20 -11.20 -13.99
CA GLU A 40 -15.80 -12.56 -14.36
C GLU A 40 -16.28 -12.87 -15.79
N THR A 41 -15.35 -13.37 -16.60
CA THR A 41 -15.61 -13.92 -17.94
C THR A 41 -15.67 -15.44 -17.89
N THR A 42 -16.15 -16.08 -18.96
CA THR A 42 -16.19 -17.54 -19.11
C THR A 42 -14.81 -18.21 -18.93
N GLU A 43 -13.71 -17.47 -19.13
CA GLU A 43 -12.34 -17.93 -18.91
C GLU A 43 -11.87 -17.82 -17.45
N THR A 44 -12.54 -17.03 -16.62
CA THR A 44 -12.24 -16.87 -15.19
C THR A 44 -13.21 -17.63 -14.28
N TYR A 45 -14.28 -18.19 -14.87
CA TYR A 45 -15.31 -18.97 -14.19
C TYR A 45 -14.73 -20.29 -13.65
N GLY A 46 -14.66 -20.43 -12.32
CA GLY A 46 -14.24 -21.67 -11.64
C GLY A 46 -12.86 -21.64 -10.95
N TYR A 47 -12.14 -20.51 -10.98
CA TYR A 47 -10.82 -20.38 -10.33
C TYR A 47 -10.87 -20.13 -8.80
N GLY A 48 -12.05 -20.25 -8.18
CA GLY A 48 -12.26 -20.04 -6.74
C GLY A 48 -12.36 -18.56 -6.37
N LYS A 49 -13.00 -18.27 -5.23
CA LYS A 49 -13.22 -16.90 -4.72
C LYS A 49 -11.93 -16.08 -4.77
N LEU A 50 -11.86 -15.15 -5.72
CA LEU A 50 -10.70 -14.30 -5.96
C LEU A 50 -10.67 -13.18 -4.92
N MET A 51 -10.11 -13.47 -3.74
CA MET A 51 -10.23 -12.59 -2.56
C MET A 51 -9.50 -11.24 -2.72
N HIS A 52 -8.33 -11.19 -3.39
CA HIS A 52 -7.50 -9.97 -3.48
C HIS A 52 -6.69 -9.94 -4.78
N VAL A 53 -6.45 -8.74 -5.32
CA VAL A 53 -5.40 -8.51 -6.31
C VAL A 53 -4.06 -8.56 -5.57
N HIS A 54 -3.13 -9.42 -6.01
CA HIS A 54 -1.78 -9.53 -5.43
C HIS A 54 -0.87 -8.33 -5.78
N ASN A 55 -1.38 -7.12 -5.56
CA ASN A 55 -0.72 -5.84 -5.75
C ASN A 55 -1.54 -4.77 -5.01
N ASP A 56 -1.03 -4.29 -3.87
CA ASP A 56 -1.72 -3.30 -3.04
C ASP A 56 -2.04 -2.01 -3.80
N TYR A 57 -1.22 -1.62 -4.78
CA TYR A 57 -1.45 -0.39 -5.55
C TYR A 57 -2.66 -0.51 -6.48
N LEU A 58 -2.80 -1.64 -7.18
CA LEU A 58 -3.96 -1.90 -8.03
C LEU A 58 -5.23 -2.07 -7.20
N GLN A 59 -5.14 -2.77 -6.06
CA GLN A 59 -6.27 -2.93 -5.15
C GLN A 59 -6.71 -1.58 -4.57
N LEU A 60 -5.76 -0.74 -4.12
CA LEU A 60 -6.05 0.61 -3.62
C LEU A 60 -6.68 1.49 -4.69
N LEU A 61 -6.17 1.45 -5.93
CA LEU A 61 -6.77 2.17 -7.06
C LEU A 61 -8.17 1.68 -7.40
N ALA A 62 -8.42 0.37 -7.35
CA ALA A 62 -9.73 -0.18 -7.63
C ALA A 62 -10.74 0.17 -6.52
N GLU A 63 -10.35 0.07 -5.24
CA GLU A 63 -11.23 0.29 -4.11
C GLU A 63 -11.45 1.76 -3.77
N GLN A 64 -10.41 2.59 -3.85
CA GLN A 64 -10.48 3.99 -3.42
C GLN A 64 -10.27 5.01 -4.55
N GLY A 65 -10.04 4.52 -5.78
CA GLY A 65 -9.81 5.37 -6.94
C GLY A 65 -8.51 6.17 -6.86
N ILE A 66 -8.31 7.03 -7.84
CA ILE A 66 -7.14 7.91 -7.90
C ILE A 66 -7.12 8.90 -6.72
N VAL A 67 -8.29 9.29 -6.19
CA VAL A 67 -8.37 10.23 -5.07
C VAL A 67 -7.78 9.60 -3.80
N GLY A 68 -8.23 8.41 -3.41
CA GLY A 68 -7.68 7.72 -2.25
C GLY A 68 -6.20 7.36 -2.43
N PHE A 69 -5.82 6.92 -3.64
CA PHE A 69 -4.44 6.64 -3.99
C PHE A 69 -3.52 7.86 -3.79
N LEU A 70 -3.93 9.03 -4.28
CA LEU A 70 -3.14 10.25 -4.16
C LEU A 70 -3.08 10.75 -2.71
N ILE A 71 -4.17 10.66 -1.96
CA ILE A 71 -4.18 11.07 -0.54
C ILE A 71 -3.21 10.20 0.26
N LEU A 72 -3.36 8.87 0.19
CA LEU A 72 -2.52 7.95 0.96
C LEU A 72 -1.06 7.98 0.47
N GLY A 73 -0.86 7.94 -0.85
CA GLY A 73 0.46 8.00 -1.47
C GLY A 73 1.21 9.27 -1.13
N SER A 74 0.54 10.43 -1.21
CA SER A 74 1.17 11.71 -0.83
C SER A 74 1.48 11.79 0.67
N ALA A 75 0.60 11.30 1.54
CA ALA A 75 0.85 11.27 2.98
C ALA A 75 2.11 10.46 3.32
N ILE A 76 2.27 9.27 2.73
CA ILE A 76 3.46 8.43 2.92
C ILE A 76 4.71 9.11 2.36
N LEU A 77 4.65 9.70 1.16
CA LEU A 77 5.79 10.38 0.54
C LEU A 77 6.21 11.64 1.33
N ILE A 78 5.26 12.40 1.86
CA ILE A 78 5.54 13.55 2.72
C ILE A 78 6.20 13.08 4.02
N ALA A 79 5.72 12.00 4.63
CA ALA A 79 6.34 11.44 5.83
C ALA A 79 7.77 10.98 5.57
N LEU A 80 7.99 10.23 4.47
CA LEU A 80 9.31 9.78 4.05
C LEU A 80 10.25 10.95 3.77
N GLY A 81 9.80 11.96 3.03
CA GLY A 81 10.56 13.18 2.76
C GLY A 81 10.93 13.95 4.03
N THR A 82 10.01 14.00 5.00
CA THR A 82 10.25 14.60 6.32
C THR A 82 11.34 13.85 7.08
N MET A 83 11.28 12.52 7.12
CA MET A 83 12.28 11.67 7.79
C MET A 83 13.66 11.79 7.13
N LEU A 84 13.74 11.73 5.79
CA LEU A 84 14.98 11.91 5.04
C LEU A 84 15.58 13.31 5.25
N GLY A 85 14.74 14.34 5.29
CA GLY A 85 15.16 15.71 5.58
C GLY A 85 15.67 15.90 7.01
N ALA A 86 15.11 15.17 7.98
CA ALA A 86 15.58 15.18 9.36
C ALA A 86 16.92 14.46 9.52
N LEU A 87 17.14 13.37 8.79
CA LEU A 87 18.37 12.58 8.81
C LEU A 87 19.61 13.40 8.44
N ARG A 88 19.46 14.40 7.56
CA ARG A 88 20.52 15.34 7.16
C ARG A 88 20.81 16.42 8.20
N ARG A 89 19.84 16.75 9.06
CA ARG A 89 19.91 17.89 10.00
C ARG A 89 20.23 17.45 11.43
N ARG A 90 19.81 16.26 11.82
CA ARG A 90 20.01 15.70 13.17
C ARG A 90 21.47 15.35 13.40
N ARG A 91 21.97 15.63 14.60
CA ARG A 91 23.31 15.22 15.06
C ARG A 91 23.28 14.16 16.15
N ASP A 92 22.20 14.08 16.92
CA ASP A 92 21.98 13.03 17.92
C ASP A 92 22.03 11.62 17.27
N PRO A 93 22.98 10.75 17.68
CA PRO A 93 23.11 9.39 17.17
C PRO A 93 21.85 8.53 17.38
N LEU A 94 21.15 8.68 18.51
CA LEU A 94 19.97 7.87 18.82
C LEU A 94 18.84 8.19 17.84
N MET A 95 18.50 9.48 17.71
CA MET A 95 17.45 9.92 16.78
C MET A 95 17.80 9.59 15.32
N ARG A 96 19.08 9.70 14.93
CA ARG A 96 19.51 9.27 13.60
C ARG A 96 19.32 7.76 13.40
N GLY A 97 19.67 6.94 14.40
CA GLY A 97 19.45 5.49 14.36
C GLY A 97 17.97 5.12 14.17
N ILE A 98 17.09 5.75 14.95
CA ILE A 98 15.63 5.57 14.81
C ILE A 98 15.15 5.98 13.41
N LEU A 99 15.59 7.14 12.92
CA LEU A 99 15.24 7.62 11.58
C LEU A 99 15.73 6.68 10.47
N TYR A 100 16.96 6.18 10.55
CA TYR A 100 17.48 5.19 9.61
C TYR A 100 16.58 3.95 9.57
N GLY A 101 16.25 3.39 10.74
CA GLY A 101 15.38 2.21 10.84
C GLY A 101 13.98 2.46 10.28
N CYS A 102 13.38 3.62 10.57
CA CYS A 102 12.04 3.95 10.08
C CYS A 102 12.03 4.19 8.55
N VAL A 103 13.06 4.85 8.01
CA VAL A 103 13.20 5.09 6.56
C VAL A 103 13.38 3.78 5.82
N THR A 104 14.30 2.91 6.26
CA THR A 104 14.53 1.62 5.60
C THR A 104 13.30 0.73 5.67
N ALA A 105 12.66 0.63 6.84
CA ALA A 105 11.42 -0.12 6.99
C ALA A 105 10.30 0.42 6.09
N THR A 106 10.15 1.74 5.98
CA THR A 106 9.14 2.35 5.10
C THR A 106 9.39 1.97 3.64
N ILE A 107 10.64 2.05 3.18
CA ILE A 107 11.01 1.66 1.81
C ILE A 107 10.77 0.17 1.58
N THR A 108 11.12 -0.69 2.55
CA THR A 108 10.88 -2.14 2.47
C THR A 108 9.40 -2.48 2.35
N PHE A 109 8.53 -1.83 3.14
CA PHE A 109 7.08 -2.01 3.04
C PHE A 109 6.56 -1.57 1.67
N LEU A 110 7.00 -0.41 1.18
CA LEU A 110 6.61 0.07 -0.15
C LEU A 110 7.02 -0.89 -1.26
N ILE A 111 8.23 -1.46 -1.20
CA ILE A 111 8.67 -2.46 -2.18
C ILE A 111 7.82 -3.73 -2.10
N HIS A 112 7.52 -4.22 -0.89
CA HIS A 112 6.69 -5.43 -0.72
C HIS A 112 5.27 -5.23 -1.23
N ALA A 113 4.71 -4.02 -1.10
CA ALA A 113 3.38 -3.67 -1.61
C ALA A 113 3.24 -3.78 -3.14
N LEU A 114 4.35 -3.83 -3.91
CA LEU A 114 4.28 -4.12 -5.36
C LEU A 114 3.92 -5.57 -5.66
N ALA A 115 4.33 -6.50 -4.78
CA ALA A 115 4.27 -7.93 -5.04
C ALA A 115 3.20 -8.65 -4.21
N ASP A 116 2.71 -8.02 -3.14
CA ASP A 116 1.80 -8.64 -2.18
C ASP A 116 0.80 -7.65 -1.57
N PHE A 117 -0.22 -8.17 -0.88
CA PHE A 117 -1.34 -7.41 -0.30
C PHE A 117 -1.12 -7.06 1.18
N ASN A 118 0.03 -6.47 1.49
CA ASN A 118 0.48 -6.25 2.86
C ASN A 118 -0.46 -5.33 3.64
N PHE A 119 -1.02 -4.29 3.01
CA PHE A 119 -1.86 -3.32 3.70
C PHE A 119 -3.27 -3.81 4.00
N HIS A 120 -3.72 -4.88 3.34
CA HIS A 120 -4.99 -5.53 3.65
C HIS A 120 -4.93 -6.42 4.89
N ILE A 121 -3.73 -6.78 5.36
CA ILE A 121 -3.55 -7.45 6.65
C ILE A 121 -3.51 -6.38 7.75
N PRO A 122 -4.51 -6.29 8.65
CA PRO A 122 -4.60 -5.18 9.60
C PRO A 122 -3.38 -5.04 10.52
N ALA A 123 -2.77 -6.17 10.89
CA ALA A 123 -1.55 -6.19 11.69
C ALA A 123 -0.36 -5.49 11.00
N ASN A 124 -0.21 -5.70 9.69
CA ASN A 124 0.85 -5.08 8.89
C ASN A 124 0.60 -3.57 8.72
N ALA A 125 -0.64 -3.18 8.43
CA ALA A 125 -1.02 -1.78 8.34
C ALA A 125 -0.80 -1.03 9.68
N ALA A 126 -1.14 -1.67 10.80
CA ALA A 126 -0.88 -1.12 12.13
C ALA A 126 0.63 -0.97 12.41
N MET A 127 1.42 -2.00 12.11
CA MET A 127 2.88 -1.96 12.25
C MET A 127 3.49 -0.81 11.42
N PHE A 128 3.07 -0.68 10.17
CA PHE A 128 3.52 0.40 9.30
C PHE A 128 3.15 1.78 9.85
N SER A 129 1.93 1.93 10.40
CA SER A 129 1.48 3.16 11.03
C SER A 129 2.36 3.54 12.23
N VAL A 130 2.75 2.57 13.06
CA VAL A 130 3.66 2.78 14.19
C VAL A 130 5.05 3.22 13.70
N ILE A 131 5.57 2.57 12.66
CA ILE A 131 6.88 2.94 12.05
C ILE A 131 6.86 4.38 11.54
N LEU A 132 5.81 4.78 10.82
CA LEU A 132 5.66 6.16 10.35
C LEU A 132 5.55 7.15 11.52
N ALA A 133 4.76 6.83 12.55
CA ALA A 133 4.61 7.68 13.72
C ALA A 133 5.95 7.88 14.45
N MET A 134 6.68 6.79 14.74
CA MET A 134 7.99 6.87 15.40
C MET A 134 8.98 7.71 14.58
N GLY A 135 9.06 7.47 13.27
CA GLY A 135 9.95 8.21 12.38
C GLY A 135 9.62 9.70 12.32
N LEU A 136 8.34 10.06 12.30
CA LEU A 136 7.89 11.45 12.34
C LEU A 136 8.14 12.13 13.69
N ILE A 137 7.99 11.40 14.81
CA ILE A 137 8.32 11.90 16.14
C ILE A 137 9.83 12.14 16.24
N ALA A 138 10.65 11.17 15.85
CA ALA A 138 12.12 11.33 15.80
C ALA A 138 12.55 12.45 14.85
N ALA A 139 11.80 12.71 13.78
CA ALA A 139 12.06 13.83 12.88
C ALA A 139 11.79 15.18 13.55
N ARG A 140 10.80 15.30 14.44
CA ARG A 140 10.32 16.58 15.01
C ARG A 140 10.69 16.86 16.46
N MET A 141 11.19 15.87 17.21
CA MET A 141 11.55 16.02 18.62
C MET A 141 12.51 17.20 18.84
N PRO A 142 12.27 18.12 19.81
CA PRO A 142 13.21 19.20 20.11
C PRO A 142 14.59 18.64 20.48
N HIS A 143 15.65 19.39 20.21
CA HIS A 143 16.95 19.08 20.81
C HIS A 143 16.88 19.58 22.25
N ASP A 144 16.86 18.67 23.22
CA ASP A 144 17.13 19.06 24.60
C ASP A 144 18.56 19.61 24.61
N ALA A 145 18.69 20.90 24.95
CA ALA A 145 19.94 21.66 24.95
C ALA A 145 20.73 21.40 26.23
#